data_AF-A0A084B954-F1
#
_entry.id   AF-A0A084B954-F1
#
_cell.length_a   1.000
_cell.length_b   1.000
_cell.length_c   1.000
_cell.angle_alpha   90.00
_cell.angle_beta   90.00
_cell.angle_gamma   90.00
#
_symmetry.space_group_name_H-M   'P 1'
#
loop_
_entity.id
_entity.type
_entity.pdbx_description
1 polymer ?
#
loop_
_entity_poly.entity_id
_entity_poly.type
_entity_poly.pdbx_seq_one_letter_code
_entity_poly.pdbx_strand_id
1 'polypeptide(L)'
;MKSGEERDDVAKRDGVIGFEMESAGIWDVFPCIVIKGVCDYADSHKIKLWQRYAAATAAACTKAFLEYWVSPAAVTITIVYAPFQPI
;
A
#
# COMPACT_ATOMS: atom_id res chain seq x y z
N MET A 1 -3.98 12.07 -7.09
CA MET A 1 -3.26 13.16 -7.76
C MET A 1 -4.30 14.03 -8.45
N LYS A 2 -3.93 15.02 -9.28
CA LYS A 2 -4.92 15.85 -9.98
C LYS A 2 -5.13 15.39 -11.42
N SER A 3 -4.20 14.64 -11.99
CA SER A 3 -4.32 14.03 -13.32
C SER A 3 -3.95 12.55 -13.30
N GLY A 4 -4.54 11.78 -14.22
CA GLY A 4 -4.11 10.42 -14.51
C GLY A 4 -2.75 10.36 -15.21
N GLU A 5 -2.39 11.40 -15.98
CA GLU A 5 -1.07 11.51 -16.62
C GLU A 5 0.04 11.66 -15.57
N GLU A 6 -0.14 12.56 -14.61
CA GLU A 6 0.79 12.72 -13.47
C GLU A 6 1.01 11.39 -12.74
N ARG A 7 -0.08 10.64 -12.51
CA ARG A 7 -0.04 9.32 -11.88
C ARG A 7 0.76 8.33 -12.72
N ASP A 8 0.48 8.25 -14.02
CA ASP A 8 1.11 7.30 -14.91
C ASP A 8 2.61 7.61 -15.09
N ASP A 9 2.98 8.88 -15.10
CA ASP A 9 4.37 9.32 -15.14
C ASP A 9 5.14 8.92 -13.88
N VAL A 10 4.55 9.14 -12.69
CA VAL A 10 5.16 8.68 -11.42
C VAL A 10 5.23 7.15 -11.35
N ALA A 11 4.18 6.45 -11.78
CA ALA A 11 4.16 4.98 -11.81
C ALA A 11 5.27 4.41 -12.71
N LYS A 12 5.48 5.00 -13.90
CA LYS A 12 6.56 4.61 -14.81
C LYS A 12 7.94 4.95 -14.27
N ARG A 13 8.11 6.15 -13.71
CA ARG A 13 9.41 6.65 -13.24
C ARG A 13 9.89 5.88 -12.02
N ASP A 14 9.00 5.62 -11.06
CA ASP A 14 9.36 5.09 -9.74
C ASP A 14 9.04 3.59 -9.63
N GLY A 15 8.44 3.00 -10.67
CA GLY A 15 8.06 1.58 -10.71
C GLY A 15 6.96 1.23 -9.68
N VAL A 16 6.18 2.22 -9.23
CA VAL A 16 5.14 2.02 -8.22
C VAL A 16 3.84 1.52 -8.85
N ILE A 17 3.13 0.66 -8.11
CA ILE A 17 1.88 0.04 -8.56
C ILE A 17 0.64 0.63 -7.87
N GLY A 18 0.81 1.57 -6.95
CA GLY A 18 -0.28 2.16 -6.17
C GLY A 18 0.16 3.39 -5.39
N PHE A 19 -0.84 4.19 -5.00
CA PHE A 19 -0.67 5.44 -4.27
C PHE A 19 -1.54 5.42 -3.02
N GLU A 20 -1.01 5.91 -1.91
CA GLU A 20 -1.63 5.88 -0.58
C GLU A 20 -0.97 6.93 0.32
N MET A 21 -1.50 7.21 1.51
CA MET A 21 -0.92 8.21 2.43
C MET A 21 -0.73 7.73 3.87
N GLU A 22 -1.45 6.71 4.31
CA GLU A 22 -1.53 6.30 5.72
C GLU A 22 -0.43 5.33 6.17
N SER A 23 0.15 4.53 5.28
CA SER A 23 1.23 3.59 5.65
C SER A 23 2.63 4.13 5.40
N ALA A 24 2.75 5.15 4.55
CA ALA A 24 3.98 5.89 4.35
C ALA A 24 4.54 6.33 5.72
N GLY A 25 5.71 5.78 6.08
CA GLY A 25 6.41 6.05 7.33
C GLY A 25 6.23 5.01 8.44
N ILE A 26 5.18 4.16 8.43
CA ILE A 26 5.07 3.07 9.42
C ILE A 26 6.10 1.97 9.12
N TRP A 27 6.32 1.67 7.85
CA TRP A 27 7.25 0.62 7.39
C TRP A 27 8.74 0.90 7.70
N ASP A 28 9.10 2.16 7.97
CA ASP A 28 10.46 2.58 8.28
C ASP A 28 10.74 2.45 9.78
N VAL A 29 9.68 2.39 10.59
CA VAL A 29 9.76 2.34 12.06
C VAL A 29 9.50 0.94 12.59
N PHE A 30 8.62 0.17 11.93
CA PHE A 30 8.24 -1.16 12.39
C PHE A 30 8.28 -2.19 11.26
N PRO A 31 8.81 -3.40 11.49
CA PRO A 31 8.62 -4.52 10.58
C PRO A 31 7.12 -4.80 10.45
N CYS A 32 6.55 -4.51 9.28
CA CYS A 32 5.12 -4.64 9.06
C CYS A 32 4.82 -5.11 7.64
N ILE A 33 3.60 -5.64 7.47
CA ILE A 33 3.01 -5.96 6.18
C ILE A 33 1.79 -5.06 6.03
N VAL A 34 1.72 -4.36 4.89
CA VAL A 34 0.64 -3.45 4.57
C VAL A 34 -0.34 -4.15 3.61
N ILE A 35 -1.59 -4.34 4.04
CA ILE A 35 -2.67 -4.89 3.22
C ILE A 35 -3.69 -3.79 2.95
N LYS A 36 -3.96 -3.51 1.67
CA LYS A 36 -4.83 -2.41 1.23
C LYS A 36 -5.81 -2.83 0.15
N GLY A 37 -6.98 -2.20 0.17
CA GLY A 37 -7.96 -2.26 -0.91
C GLY A 37 -7.88 -0.98 -1.75
N VAL A 38 -8.04 -1.12 -3.06
CA VAL A 38 -8.09 0.02 -3.99
C VAL A 38 -9.47 0.67 -3.94
N CYS A 39 -9.54 1.98 -3.73
CA CYS A 39 -10.80 2.74 -3.65
C CYS A 39 -10.94 3.86 -4.70
N ASP A 40 -9.85 4.25 -5.36
CA ASP A 40 -9.86 5.18 -6.48
C ASP A 40 -8.66 4.92 -7.41
N TYR A 41 -8.64 5.63 -8.53
CA TYR A 41 -7.59 5.52 -9.55
C TYR A 41 -6.42 6.48 -9.33
N ALA A 42 -6.33 7.16 -8.19
CA ALA A 42 -5.33 8.18 -7.92
C ALA A 42 -5.30 9.35 -8.93
N ASP A 43 -6.39 9.65 -9.63
CA ASP A 43 -6.53 10.76 -10.58
C ASP A 43 -7.55 11.82 -10.09
N SER A 44 -8.05 12.65 -11.01
CA SER A 44 -9.10 13.64 -10.75
C SER A 44 -10.44 13.04 -10.35
N HIS A 45 -10.72 11.78 -10.69
CA HIS A 45 -12.02 11.13 -10.52
C HIS A 45 -12.17 10.51 -9.13
N LYS A 46 -11.86 11.28 -8.08
CA LYS A 46 -11.98 10.81 -6.70
C LYS A 46 -13.44 10.57 -6.34
N ILE A 47 -13.77 9.32 -6.05
CA ILE A 47 -15.09 8.90 -5.60
C ILE A 47 -14.98 8.21 -4.22
N LYS A 48 -15.71 8.73 -3.23
CA LYS A 48 -15.66 8.19 -1.87
C LYS A 48 -16.49 6.91 -1.67
N LEU A 49 -17.32 6.55 -2.65
CA LEU A 49 -18.26 5.42 -2.58
C LEU A 49 -17.54 4.09 -2.30
N TRP A 50 -16.38 3.88 -2.94
CA TRP A 50 -15.65 2.61 -2.86
C TRP A 50 -14.82 2.44 -1.59
N GLN A 51 -14.64 3.49 -0.78
CA GLN A 51 -13.79 3.42 0.42
C GLN A 51 -14.26 2.34 1.41
N ARG A 52 -15.58 2.24 1.65
CA ARG A 52 -16.14 1.21 2.54
C ARG A 52 -15.92 -0.19 2.01
N TYR A 53 -16.12 -0.39 0.70
CA TYR A 53 -15.91 -1.67 0.05
C TYR A 53 -14.43 -2.08 0.07
N ALA A 54 -13.53 -1.16 -0.28
CA ALA A 54 -12.09 -1.37 -0.26
C ALA A 54 -11.59 -1.69 1.16
N ALA A 55 -12.06 -0.96 2.17
CA ALA A 55 -11.72 -1.22 3.57
C ALA A 55 -12.23 -2.60 4.04
N ALA A 56 -13.47 -2.95 3.73
CA ALA A 56 -14.03 -4.26 4.08
C ALA A 56 -13.25 -5.41 3.39
N THR A 57 -12.89 -5.24 2.13
CA THR A 57 -12.10 -6.21 1.36
C THR A 57 -10.70 -6.37 1.92
N ALA A 58 -10.03 -5.26 2.25
CA ALA A 58 -8.73 -5.29 2.90
C ALA A 58 -8.79 -6.00 4.27
N ALA A 59 -9.80 -5.68 5.09
CA ALA A 59 -9.99 -6.33 6.39
C ALA A 59 -10.26 -7.83 6.26
N ALA A 60 -11.10 -8.25 5.31
CA ALA A 60 -11.37 -9.66 5.03
C ALA A 60 -10.11 -10.40 4.55
N CYS A 61 -9.34 -9.79 3.65
CA CYS A 61 -8.06 -10.30 3.18
C CYS A 61 -7.07 -10.45 4.34
N THR A 62 -6.93 -9.42 5.19
CA THR A 62 -6.08 -9.47 6.39
C THR A 62 -6.51 -10.59 7.34
N LYS A 63 -7.81 -10.76 7.57
CA LYS A 63 -8.32 -11.85 8.40
C LYS A 63 -7.89 -13.22 7.84
N ALA A 64 -8.13 -13.46 6.56
CA ALA A 64 -7.75 -14.70 5.90
C ALA A 64 -6.22 -14.90 5.94
N PHE A 65 -5.44 -13.86 5.68
CA PHE A 65 -3.98 -13.89 5.76
C PHE A 65 -3.50 -14.34 7.16
N LEU A 66 -4.09 -13.79 8.22
CA LEU A 66 -3.73 -14.14 9.60
C LEU A 66 -4.05 -15.60 9.96
N GLU A 67 -5.05 -16.22 9.31
CA GLU A 67 -5.35 -17.66 9.51
C GLU A 67 -4.21 -18.55 8.99
N TYR A 68 -3.44 -18.11 7.99
CA TYR A 68 -2.28 -18.82 7.45
C TYR A 68 -0.94 -18.28 7.95
N TRP A 69 -0.93 -17.16 8.68
CA TRP A 69 0.29 -16.54 9.15
C TRP A 69 0.91 -17.36 10.28
N VAL A 70 1.90 -18.16 9.92
CA VAL A 70 2.76 -18.83 10.90
C VAL A 70 3.81 -17.82 11.33
N SER A 71 3.67 -17.29 12.55
CA SER A 71 4.73 -16.49 13.17
C SER A 71 5.99 -17.36 13.25
N PRO A 72 7.05 -17.05 12.51
CA PRO A 72 8.26 -17.84 12.61
C PRO A 72 8.90 -17.50 13.97
N ALA A 73 9.25 -18.53 14.73
CA ALA A 73 10.04 -18.37 15.95
C ALA A 73 11.39 -17.72 15.55
N ALA A 74 11.53 -16.42 15.84
CA ALA A 74 12.69 -15.60 15.55
C ALA A 74 13.15 -15.60 14.07
N VAL A 75 12.48 -14.82 13.21
CA VAL A 75 13.06 -14.40 11.92
C VAL A 75 13.68 -13.02 12.06
N THR A 76 14.99 -12.95 11.85
CA THR A 76 15.70 -11.70 11.59
C THR A 76 15.29 -11.19 10.22
N ILE A 77 14.35 -10.24 10.18
CA ILE A 77 13.97 -9.56 8.94
C ILE A 77 15.12 -8.64 8.55
N THR A 78 15.82 -8.97 7.46
CA THR A 78 16.80 -8.06 6.86
C THR A 78 16.04 -7.05 6.01
N ILE A 79 15.95 -5.81 6.47
CA ILE A 79 15.39 -4.71 5.69
C ILE A 79 16.39 -4.40 4.57
N VAL A 80 16.04 -4.74 3.34
CA VAL A 80 16.73 -4.22 2.14
C VAL A 80 16.19 -2.82 1.90
N TYR A 81 16.93 -1.81 2.33
CA TYR A 81 16.61 -0.42 2.01
C TYR A 81 16.79 -0.23 0.49
N ALA A 82 15.69 -0.09 -0.25
CA ALA A 82 15.72 0.63 -1.52
C ALA A 82 15.75 2.12 -1.18
N PRO A 83 16.76 2.89 -1.62
CA PRO A 83 16.86 4.29 -1.27
C PRO A 83 15.64 5.05 -1.79
N PHE A 84 14.87 5.63 -0.86
CA PHE A 84 13.82 6.60 -1.17
C PHE A 84 14.41 7.70 -2.07
N GLN A 85 13.94 7.78 -3.31
CA GLN A 85 14.19 8.91 -4.19
C GLN A 85 13.01 9.87 -4.01
N PRO A 86 13.17 10.99 -3.28
CA PRO A 86 12.12 12.00 -3.22
C PRO A 86 11.86 12.55 -4.62
N ILE A 87 10.57 12.68 -4.94
CA ILE A 87 10.04 13.30 -6.15
C ILE A 87 10.31 14.80 -6.13
#